data_AF-A0A662TY51-F1
#
_entry.id   AF-A0A662TY51-F1
#
_cell.length_a   1.000
_cell.length_b   1.000
_cell.length_c   1.000
_cell.angle_alpha   90.00
_cell.angle_beta   90.00
_cell.angle_gamma   90.00
#
_symmetry.space_group_name_H-M   'P 1'
#
loop_
_entity.id
_entity.type
_entity.pdbx_description
1 polymer ?
#
loop_
_entity_poly.entity_id
_entity_poly.type
_entity_poly.pdbx_seq_one_letter_code
_entity_poly.pdbx_strand_id
1 'polypeptide(L)'
;MAKKPAALIIGAGIAGIQAALDIANAGFQVYLVEREPSIGGHMAQLDKTFPTLDCSSCILTPKMVDVARNPNITLLTLSEVVSVEGEAGDFRVRIHRKPRYVDETKCTACGDCAKECPVIVPNEFDLEVGMRHATYIPFPQA
;
A
#
# COMPACT_ATOMS: atom_id res chain seq x y z
N MET A 1 -1.46 24.78 -21.26
CA MET A 1 -0.80 23.47 -21.09
C MET A 1 -1.88 22.44 -20.80
N ALA A 2 -2.05 21.41 -21.63
CA ALA A 2 -3.06 20.38 -21.40
C ALA A 2 -2.72 19.60 -20.11
N LYS A 3 -3.67 19.50 -19.17
CA LYS A 3 -3.54 18.64 -17.99
C LYS A 3 -3.35 17.21 -18.49
N LYS A 4 -2.24 16.55 -18.12
CA LYS A 4 -2.09 15.12 -18.38
C LYS A 4 -3.19 14.38 -17.60
N PRO A 5 -3.99 13.52 -18.23
CA PRO A 5 -4.99 12.73 -17.53
C PRO A 5 -4.31 11.86 -16.48
N ALA A 6 -4.86 11.90 -15.26
CA ALA A 6 -4.37 11.11 -14.14
C ALA A 6 -5.56 10.54 -13.35
N ALA A 7 -5.38 9.35 -12.79
CA ALA A 7 -6.35 8.71 -11.93
C ALA A 7 -5.84 8.70 -10.47
N LEU A 8 -6.76 8.80 -9.53
CA LEU A 8 -6.51 8.58 -8.11
C LEU A 8 -7.26 7.33 -7.67
N ILE A 9 -6.56 6.41 -7.02
CA ILE A 9 -7.12 5.18 -6.46
C ILE A 9 -6.93 5.24 -4.94
N ILE A 10 -8.01 5.00 -4.21
CA ILE A 10 -8.04 5.05 -2.75
C ILE A 10 -8.22 3.61 -2.23
N GLY A 11 -7.21 3.11 -1.52
CA GLY A 11 -7.11 1.73 -1.04
C GLY A 11 -6.32 0.84 -2.00
N ALA A 12 -5.25 0.25 -1.52
CA ALA A 12 -4.33 -0.61 -2.26
C ALA A 12 -4.46 -2.09 -1.87
N GLY A 13 -5.70 -2.56 -1.71
CA GLY A 13 -6.01 -4.00 -1.76
C GLY A 13 -5.92 -4.54 -3.19
N ILE A 14 -6.22 -5.83 -3.39
CA ILE A 14 -6.14 -6.48 -4.72
C ILE A 14 -6.91 -5.73 -5.82
N ALA A 15 -8.08 -5.17 -5.50
CA ALA A 15 -8.89 -4.40 -6.44
C ALA A 15 -8.19 -3.09 -6.86
N GLY A 16 -7.67 -2.33 -5.89
CA GLY A 16 -6.97 -1.07 -6.16
C GLY A 16 -5.64 -1.27 -6.88
N ILE A 17 -4.89 -2.31 -6.49
CA ILE A 17 -3.67 -2.75 -7.17
C ILE A 17 -3.95 -3.05 -8.64
N GLN A 18 -4.98 -3.85 -8.93
CA GLN A 18 -5.31 -4.22 -10.31
C GLN A 18 -5.76 -2.99 -11.12
N ALA A 19 -6.64 -2.15 -10.57
CA ALA A 19 -7.07 -0.93 -11.23
C ALA A 19 -5.89 0.02 -11.52
N ALA A 20 -4.92 0.11 -10.60
CA ALA A 20 -3.73 0.94 -10.79
C ALA A 20 -2.87 0.42 -11.94
N LEU A 21 -2.63 -0.89 -11.98
CA LEU A 21 -1.85 -1.53 -13.04
C LEU A 21 -2.53 -1.36 -14.41
N ASP A 22 -3.83 -1.58 -14.50
CA ASP A 22 -4.56 -1.48 -15.77
C ASP A 22 -4.51 -0.05 -16.35
N ILE A 23 -4.73 0.95 -15.50
CA ILE A 23 -4.68 2.37 -15.90
C ILE A 23 -3.24 2.79 -16.24
N ALA A 24 -2.26 2.34 -15.47
CA ALA A 24 -0.84 2.63 -15.71
C ALA A 24 -0.32 1.99 -17.01
N ASN A 25 -0.75 0.76 -17.31
CA ASN A 25 -0.41 0.04 -18.53
C ASN A 25 -1.08 0.65 -19.76
N ALA A 26 -2.24 1.30 -19.59
CA ALA A 26 -2.86 2.12 -20.62
C ALA A 26 -2.13 3.47 -20.86
N GLY A 27 -1.07 3.76 -20.10
CA GLY A 27 -0.21 4.94 -20.28
C GLY A 27 -0.64 6.18 -19.50
N PHE A 28 -1.54 6.04 -18.54
CA PHE A 28 -2.02 7.14 -17.70
C PHE A 28 -1.29 7.18 -16.36
N GLN A 29 -1.10 8.39 -15.80
CA GLN A 29 -0.53 8.54 -14.47
C GLN A 29 -1.55 8.10 -13.42
N VAL A 30 -1.11 7.34 -12.42
CA VAL A 30 -1.93 6.89 -11.30
C VAL A 30 -1.32 7.33 -9.98
N TYR A 31 -2.14 7.86 -9.09
CA TYR A 31 -1.81 8.02 -7.69
C TYR A 31 -2.55 6.94 -6.91
N LEU A 32 -1.81 6.08 -6.20
CA LEU A 32 -2.38 5.00 -5.40
C LEU A 32 -2.15 5.30 -3.92
N VAL A 33 -3.23 5.57 -3.20
CA VAL A 33 -3.20 5.96 -1.79
C VAL A 33 -3.60 4.79 -0.91
N GLU A 34 -2.75 4.44 0.06
CA GLU A 34 -2.96 3.39 1.04
C GLU A 34 -2.76 3.93 2.46
N ARG A 35 -3.75 3.67 3.33
CA ARG A 35 -3.75 4.16 4.71
C ARG A 35 -2.73 3.43 5.58
N GLU A 36 -2.54 2.14 5.30
CA GLU A 36 -1.64 1.26 6.05
C GLU A 36 -0.18 1.43 5.59
N PRO A 37 0.80 0.91 6.35
CA PRO A 37 2.20 0.95 5.96
C PRO A 37 2.55 0.10 4.74
N SER A 38 1.67 -0.83 4.34
CA SER A 38 1.85 -1.73 3.20
C SER A 38 0.57 -1.82 2.36
N ILE A 39 0.76 -2.09 1.08
CA ILE A 39 -0.31 -2.50 0.16
C ILE A 39 -0.62 -4.00 0.32
N GLY A 40 -1.71 -4.46 -0.27
CA GLY A 40 -2.15 -5.86 -0.28
C GLY A 40 -3.55 -6.06 0.30
N GLY A 41 -3.92 -5.25 1.31
CA GLY A 41 -5.21 -5.32 1.99
C GLY A 41 -5.46 -6.68 2.67
N HIS A 42 -6.73 -7.05 2.87
CA HIS A 42 -7.09 -8.30 3.54
C HIS A 42 -6.58 -9.56 2.82
N MET A 43 -6.36 -9.48 1.50
CA MET A 43 -5.86 -10.62 0.76
C MET A 43 -4.46 -11.06 1.23
N ALA A 44 -3.63 -10.11 1.71
CA ALA A 44 -2.34 -10.42 2.30
C ALA A 44 -2.45 -11.19 3.63
N GLN A 45 -3.59 -11.08 4.33
CA GLN A 45 -3.85 -11.79 5.60
C GLN A 45 -4.33 -13.24 5.39
N LEU A 46 -4.79 -13.57 4.19
CA LEU A 46 -5.30 -14.92 3.89
C LEU A 46 -4.13 -15.88 3.66
N ASP A 47 -4.25 -17.14 4.08
CA ASP A 47 -3.28 -18.18 3.71
C ASP A 47 -3.50 -18.61 2.25
N LYS A 48 -4.75 -18.96 1.91
CA LYS A 48 -5.15 -19.50 0.59
C LYS A 48 -6.39 -18.84 0.04
N THR A 49 -6.56 -18.91 -1.28
CA THR A 49 -7.73 -18.39 -1.99
C THR A 49 -8.53 -19.51 -2.64
N PHE A 50 -9.82 -19.60 -2.34
CA PHE A 50 -10.74 -20.50 -3.06
C PHE A 50 -10.97 -19.98 -4.49
N PRO A 51 -11.32 -20.86 -5.46
CA PRO A 51 -11.49 -22.30 -5.35
C PRO A 51 -10.20 -23.10 -5.58
N THR A 52 -9.15 -22.47 -6.11
CA THR A 52 -7.91 -23.14 -6.52
C THR A 52 -7.03 -23.57 -5.34
N LEU A 53 -7.26 -22.96 -4.17
CA LEU A 53 -6.46 -23.16 -2.95
C LEU A 53 -4.98 -22.77 -3.13
N ASP A 54 -4.72 -21.87 -4.07
CA ASP A 54 -3.42 -21.22 -4.21
C ASP A 54 -3.11 -20.37 -2.98
N CYS A 55 -1.83 -20.22 -2.66
CA CYS A 55 -1.39 -19.28 -1.63
C CYS A 55 -1.71 -17.85 -2.09
N SER A 56 -2.32 -17.06 -1.20
CA SER A 56 -2.70 -15.67 -1.50
C SER A 56 -1.50 -14.82 -1.92
N SER A 57 -0.35 -15.02 -1.27
CA SER A 57 0.89 -14.29 -1.52
C SER A 57 1.46 -14.62 -2.90
N CYS A 58 1.28 -15.85 -3.39
CA CYS A 58 1.76 -16.24 -4.72
C CYS A 58 1.11 -15.43 -5.84
N ILE A 59 -0.12 -14.96 -5.65
CA ILE A 59 -0.86 -14.17 -6.65
C ILE A 59 -0.80 -12.66 -6.36
N LEU A 60 -0.73 -12.28 -5.09
CA LEU A 60 -0.75 -10.88 -4.66
C LEU A 60 0.63 -10.22 -4.71
N THR A 61 1.67 -10.87 -4.16
CA THR A 61 3.01 -10.28 -4.04
C THR A 61 3.61 -9.86 -5.39
N PRO A 62 3.48 -10.63 -6.49
CA PRO A 62 3.96 -10.16 -7.79
C PRO A 62 3.31 -8.85 -8.24
N LYS A 63 1.99 -8.71 -8.03
CA LYS A 63 1.26 -7.48 -8.37
C LYS A 63 1.64 -6.30 -7.48
N MET A 64 1.94 -6.55 -6.20
CA MET A 64 2.47 -5.52 -5.30
C MET A 64 3.83 -5.00 -5.80
N VAL A 65 4.71 -5.90 -6.24
CA VAL A 65 6.01 -5.55 -6.81
C VAL A 65 5.86 -4.78 -8.11
N ASP A 66 4.93 -5.20 -8.99
CA ASP A 66 4.65 -4.52 -10.25
C ASP A 66 4.18 -3.07 -9.99
N VAL A 67 3.27 -2.87 -9.04
CA VAL A 67 2.81 -1.54 -8.62
C VAL A 67 3.97 -0.69 -8.11
N ALA A 68 4.81 -1.24 -7.23
CA ALA A 68 5.92 -0.51 -6.63
C ALA A 68 7.00 -0.11 -7.64
N ARG A 69 7.15 -0.86 -8.75
CA ARG A 69 8.16 -0.61 -9.78
C ARG A 69 7.63 0.17 -10.99
N ASN A 70 6.32 0.36 -11.10
CA ASN A 70 5.72 1.00 -12.27
C ASN A 70 5.97 2.51 -12.28
N PRO A 71 6.62 3.08 -13.31
CA PRO A 71 6.94 4.51 -13.36
C PRO A 71 5.70 5.42 -13.48
N ASN A 72 4.58 4.88 -13.96
CA ASN A 72 3.32 5.63 -14.09
C ASN A 72 2.50 5.59 -12.80
N ILE A 73 2.92 4.83 -11.77
CA ILE A 73 2.21 4.74 -10.49
C ILE A 73 3.02 5.46 -9.41
N THR A 74 2.41 6.46 -8.79
CA THR A 74 2.90 7.09 -7.57
C THR A 74 2.21 6.43 -6.38
N LEU A 75 2.93 5.53 -5.72
CA LEU A 75 2.44 4.85 -4.52
C LEU A 75 2.65 5.72 -3.27
N LEU A 76 1.58 5.92 -2.51
CA LEU A 76 1.55 6.71 -1.28
C LEU A 76 1.01 5.81 -0.15
N THR A 77 1.91 5.13 0.55
CA THR A 77 1.58 4.37 1.78
C THR A 77 1.53 5.30 2.99
N LEU A 78 0.95 4.83 4.10
CA LEU A 78 0.69 5.67 5.29
C LEU A 78 -0.02 6.98 4.95
N SER A 79 -0.90 6.97 3.94
CA SER A 79 -1.50 8.17 3.38
C SER A 79 -3.00 8.04 3.31
N GLU A 80 -3.72 9.09 3.68
CA GLU A 80 -5.18 9.14 3.68
C GLU A 80 -5.67 10.36 2.91
N VAL A 81 -6.77 10.20 2.18
CA VAL A 81 -7.44 11.31 1.51
C VAL A 81 -8.27 12.08 2.54
N VAL A 82 -7.97 13.37 2.71
CA VAL A 82 -8.64 14.26 3.67
C VAL A 82 -9.80 15.00 3.02
N SER A 83 -9.65 15.43 1.77
CA SER A 83 -10.73 16.08 1.04
C SER A 83 -10.60 15.85 -0.46
N VAL A 84 -11.75 15.81 -1.12
CA VAL A 84 -11.90 15.78 -2.57
C VAL A 84 -12.82 16.93 -2.94
N GLU A 85 -12.32 17.84 -3.76
CA GLU A 85 -13.05 19.02 -4.25
C GLU A 85 -12.99 19.04 -5.78
N GLY A 86 -13.98 19.67 -6.42
CA GLY A 86 -14.05 19.77 -7.89
C GLY A 86 -15.08 18.84 -8.52
N GLU A 87 -14.93 18.60 -9.81
CA GLU A 87 -15.88 17.86 -10.65
C GLU A 87 -15.17 16.86 -11.57
N ALA A 88 -15.94 16.04 -12.29
CA ALA A 88 -15.40 15.01 -13.17
C ALA A 88 -14.42 15.62 -14.19
N GLY A 89 -13.15 15.19 -14.12
CA GLY A 89 -12.07 15.69 -14.98
C GLY A 89 -11.24 16.83 -14.38
N ASP A 90 -11.70 17.48 -13.31
CA ASP A 90 -10.94 18.47 -12.56
C ASP A 90 -11.11 18.32 -11.03
N PHE A 91 -10.52 17.25 -10.50
CA PHE A 91 -10.45 17.02 -9.07
C PHE A 91 -9.22 17.67 -8.44
N ARG A 92 -9.42 18.28 -7.27
CA ARG A 92 -8.35 18.68 -6.34
C ARG A 92 -8.48 17.83 -5.09
N VAL A 93 -7.45 17.04 -4.81
CA VAL A 93 -7.45 16.10 -3.68
C VAL A 93 -6.35 16.46 -2.71
N ARG A 94 -6.70 16.55 -1.42
CA ARG A 94 -5.73 16.72 -0.33
C ARG A 94 -5.44 15.38 0.31
N ILE A 95 -4.17 14.98 0.29
CA ILE A 95 -3.69 13.72 0.86
C ILE A 95 -2.82 14.05 2.08
N HIS A 96 -3.14 13.45 3.22
CA HIS A 96 -2.34 13.53 4.43
C HIS A 96 -1.46 12.28 4.55
N ARG A 97 -0.15 12.47 4.41
CA ARG A 97 0.85 11.42 4.62
C ARG A 97 1.28 11.42 6.08
N LYS A 98 0.94 10.36 6.80
CA LYS A 98 1.34 10.15 8.18
C LYS A 98 2.86 9.93 8.24
N PRO A 99 3.55 10.53 9.22
CA PRO A 99 4.98 10.31 9.37
C PRO A 99 5.24 8.85 9.78
N ARG A 100 6.09 8.15 9.02
CA ARG A 100 6.61 6.83 9.41
C ARG A 100 7.67 6.93 10.52
N TYR A 101 8.16 8.14 10.81
CA TYR A 101 9.30 8.41 11.69
C TYR A 101 10.59 7.67 11.32
N VAL A 102 10.68 7.21 10.07
CA VAL A 102 11.84 6.56 9.47
C VAL A 102 12.09 7.21 8.11
N ASP A 103 13.34 7.50 7.80
CA ASP A 103 13.74 8.02 6.49
C ASP A 103 13.69 6.90 5.46
N GLU A 104 12.66 6.90 4.62
CA GLU A 104 12.41 5.88 3.59
C GLU A 104 13.56 5.78 2.57
N THR A 105 14.35 6.85 2.38
CA THR A 105 15.48 6.83 1.44
C THR A 105 16.70 6.10 1.99
N LYS A 106 16.78 5.93 3.31
CA LYS A 106 17.88 5.25 4.02
C LYS A 106 17.47 3.90 4.61
N CYS A 107 16.17 3.66 4.75
CA CYS A 107 15.65 2.42 5.28
C CYS A 107 15.95 1.25 4.33
N THR A 108 16.55 0.18 4.85
CA THR A 108 16.87 -1.04 4.10
C THR A 108 15.92 -2.20 4.43
N ALA A 109 14.92 -1.98 5.28
CA ALA A 109 14.00 -3.01 5.79
C ALA A 109 14.69 -4.21 6.46
N CYS A 110 15.86 -4.03 7.09
CA CYS A 110 16.59 -5.13 7.75
C CYS A 110 15.91 -5.69 9.01
N GLY A 111 15.02 -4.92 9.64
CA GLY A 111 14.25 -5.35 10.82
C GLY A 111 15.00 -5.31 12.16
N ASP A 112 16.27 -4.89 12.19
CA ASP A 112 17.04 -4.87 13.45
C ASP A 112 16.47 -3.92 14.50
N CYS A 113 15.87 -2.81 14.06
CA CYS A 113 15.19 -1.87 14.95
C CYS A 113 14.03 -2.51 15.73
N ALA A 114 13.32 -3.47 15.13
CA ALA A 114 12.21 -4.15 15.80
C ALA A 114 12.70 -5.10 16.90
N LYS A 115 13.84 -5.76 16.69
CA LYS A 115 14.43 -6.70 17.67
C LYS A 115 14.83 -6.01 18.97
N GLU A 116 15.36 -4.80 18.86
CA GLU A 116 15.81 -4.00 20.01
C GLU A 116 14.69 -3.20 20.68
N CYS A 117 13.48 -3.19 20.10
CA CYS A 117 12.39 -2.35 20.57
C CYS A 117 11.77 -2.90 21.86
N PRO A 118 11.81 -2.18 22.99
CA PRO A 118 11.26 -2.67 24.26
C PRO A 118 9.72 -2.57 24.31
N VAL A 119 9.10 -1.85 23.39
CA VAL A 119 7.65 -1.61 23.37
C VAL A 119 6.98 -2.67 22.52
N ILE A 120 6.02 -3.38 23.12
CA ILE A 120 5.23 -4.43 22.47
C ILE A 120 3.76 -3.98 22.48
N VAL A 121 3.10 -4.08 21.33
CA VAL A 121 1.70 -3.71 21.10
C VAL A 121 0.99 -4.82 20.32
N PRO A 122 -0.36 -4.95 20.42
CA PRO A 122 -1.11 -5.89 19.60
C PRO A 122 -0.88 -5.64 18.10
N ASN A 123 -0.78 -6.72 17.32
CA ASN A 123 -0.61 -6.62 15.86
C ASN A 123 -1.97 -6.56 15.18
N GLU A 124 -2.29 -5.42 14.56
CA GLU A 124 -3.53 -5.20 13.82
C GLU A 124 -3.62 -6.10 12.57
N PHE A 125 -2.48 -6.46 11.96
CA PHE A 125 -2.45 -7.37 10.81
C PHE A 125 -2.89 -8.79 11.19
N ASP A 126 -2.53 -9.25 12.39
CA ASP A 126 -2.88 -10.58 12.91
C ASP A 126 -4.23 -10.57 13.66
N LEU A 127 -5.06 -9.54 13.47
CA LEU A 127 -6.34 -9.37 14.17
C LEU A 127 -6.18 -9.40 15.70
N GLU A 128 -5.11 -8.77 16.20
CA GLU A 128 -4.75 -8.68 17.63
C GLU A 128 -4.45 -10.03 18.30
N VAL A 129 -4.34 -11.11 17.53
CA VAL A 129 -3.90 -12.42 18.03
C VAL A 129 -2.38 -12.42 18.25
N GLY A 130 -1.65 -11.80 17.33
CA GLY A 130 -0.21 -11.61 17.41
C GLY A 130 0.18 -10.33 18.15
N MET A 131 1.44 -10.27 18.59
CA MET A 131 2.05 -9.08 19.16
C MET A 131 3.15 -8.58 18.20
N ARG A 132 3.34 -7.26 18.12
CA ARG A 132 4.40 -6.62 17.34
C ARG A 132 5.11 -5.55 18.16
N HIS A 133 6.25 -5.08 17.65
CA HIS A 133 6.96 -3.95 18.24
C HIS A 133 6.42 -2.60 17.73
N ALA A 134 6.79 -1.51 18.40
CA ALA A 134 6.40 -0.16 17.99
C ALA A 134 6.98 0.23 16.62
N THR A 135 8.22 -0.18 16.33
CA THR A 135 8.77 -0.18 14.97
C THR A 135 8.57 -1.56 14.36
N TYR A 136 7.96 -1.63 13.19
CA TYR A 136 7.49 -2.89 12.62
C TYR A 136 7.39 -2.81 11.09
N ILE A 137 7.31 -4.00 10.49
CA ILE A 137 6.88 -4.22 9.12
C ILE A 137 5.59 -5.06 9.22
N PRO A 138 4.47 -4.70 8.56
CA PRO A 138 3.17 -5.33 8.81
C PRO A 138 3.15 -6.86 8.64
N PHE A 139 3.83 -7.36 7.61
CA PHE A 139 4.00 -8.78 7.33
C PHE A 139 5.31 -8.99 6.54
N PRO A 140 5.88 -10.20 6.48
CA PRO A 140 7.23 -10.43 5.94
C PRO A 140 7.44 -10.04 4.46
N GLN A 141 6.38 -10.03 3.65
CA GLN A 141 6.43 -9.72 2.22
C GLN A 141 6.09 -8.25 1.89
N ALA A 142 5.87 -7.41 2.92
CA ALA A 142 5.53 -6.00 2.80
C ALA A 142 6.71 -5.12 2.37
#